data_AF-A0A016UAE7-F1
#
_entry.id   AF-A0A016UAE7-F1
#
_cell.length_a   1.000
_cell.length_b   1.000
_cell.length_c   1.000
_cell.angle_alpha   90.00
_cell.angle_beta   90.00
_cell.angle_gamma   90.00
#
_symmetry.space_group_name_H-M   'P 1'
#
loop_
_entity.id
_entity.type
_entity.pdbx_description
1 polymer ?
#
loop_
_entity_poly.entity_id
_entity_poly.type
_entity_poly.pdbx_seq_one_letter_code
_entity_poly.pdbx_strand_id
1 'polypeptide(L)'
;MKACTKRFGRDTLIQFEDFGNLNAYRLLDKYKDAYCMFNDDIQGTAAVVVAGLLTTMRVTKKKLCEQRILFFGAGGANTGVAEMCIRQMVEEGMSEEEACEKIFMFDIDGLITKNRVPSLMPRHKRFAKDLPDTKNLYEVVKMVRPHALIGMLKHFGQCDSGHQMSSFSYSDDASFV
;
A
#
# COMPACT_ATOMS: atom_id res chain seq x y z
N MET A 1 -4.44 -14.73 -22.66
CA MET A 1 -5.37 -13.68 -23.12
C MET A 1 -6.08 -14.07 -24.42
N LYS A 2 -5.51 -13.86 -25.62
CA LYS A 2 -6.20 -14.10 -26.92
C LYS A 2 -6.84 -15.48 -27.09
N ALA A 3 -6.10 -16.55 -26.78
CA ALA A 3 -6.61 -17.92 -26.94
C ALA A 3 -7.80 -18.20 -26.00
N CYS A 4 -7.69 -17.80 -24.72
CA CYS A 4 -8.75 -17.96 -23.73
C CYS A 4 -10.03 -17.23 -24.16
N THR A 5 -9.95 -15.95 -24.53
CA THR A 5 -11.15 -15.20 -24.92
C THR A 5 -11.73 -15.63 -26.26
N LYS A 6 -10.91 -16.13 -27.20
CA LYS A 6 -11.41 -16.76 -28.43
C LYS A 6 -12.22 -18.03 -28.13
N ARG A 7 -11.81 -18.82 -27.13
CA ARG A 7 -12.42 -20.13 -26.81
C ARG A 7 -13.62 -20.02 -25.87
N PHE A 8 -13.56 -19.11 -24.90
CA PHE A 8 -14.49 -19.04 -23.77
C PHE A 8 -15.32 -17.74 -23.76
N GLY A 9 -15.06 -16.80 -24.68
CA GLY A 9 -15.80 -15.54 -24.80
C GLY A 9 -15.03 -14.34 -24.24
N ARG A 10 -15.39 -13.14 -24.70
CA ARG A 10 -14.74 -11.89 -24.27
C ARG A 10 -14.92 -11.59 -22.78
N ASP A 11 -16.02 -12.05 -22.20
CA ASP A 11 -16.39 -11.81 -20.80
C ASP A 11 -15.79 -12.83 -19.83
N THR A 12 -14.93 -13.74 -20.32
CA THR A 12 -14.21 -14.69 -19.46
C THR A 12 -13.35 -13.92 -18.47
N LEU A 13 -13.65 -14.09 -17.18
CA LEU A 13 -12.83 -13.56 -16.10
C LEU A 13 -11.48 -14.29 -16.05
N ILE A 14 -10.39 -13.54 -16.02
CA ILE A 14 -9.03 -14.09 -15.90
C ILE A 14 -8.39 -13.46 -14.67
N GLN A 15 -8.16 -14.25 -13.62
CA GLN A 15 -7.42 -13.82 -12.43
C GLN A 15 -5.93 -14.12 -12.61
N PHE A 16 -5.07 -13.14 -12.35
CA PHE A 16 -3.61 -13.33 -12.30
C PHE A 16 -3.17 -13.50 -10.85
N GLU A 17 -2.37 -14.52 -10.60
CA GLU A 17 -1.93 -14.92 -9.26
C GLU A 17 -0.42 -15.20 -9.26
N ASP A 18 0.25 -14.88 -8.15
CA ASP A 18 1.62 -15.29 -7.82
C ASP A 18 2.69 -14.89 -8.86
N PHE A 19 2.48 -13.79 -9.56
CA PHE A 19 3.51 -13.19 -10.41
C PHE A 19 4.50 -12.38 -9.57
N GLY A 20 5.80 -12.48 -9.88
CA GLY A 20 6.79 -11.57 -9.29
C GLY A 20 6.43 -10.10 -9.55
N ASN A 21 6.62 -9.23 -8.55
CA ASN A 21 6.10 -7.84 -8.51
C ASN A 21 6.20 -7.08 -9.83
N LEU A 22 7.36 -7.10 -10.50
CA LEU A 22 7.57 -6.41 -11.78
C LEU A 22 6.64 -6.93 -12.88
N ASN A 23 6.47 -8.24 -12.98
CA ASN A 23 5.59 -8.86 -13.95
C ASN A 23 4.11 -8.67 -13.58
N ALA A 24 3.76 -8.78 -12.30
CA ALA A 24 2.39 -8.58 -11.84
C ALA A 24 1.84 -7.22 -12.30
N TYR A 25 2.54 -6.13 -11.96
CA TYR A 25 2.14 -4.79 -12.39
C TYR A 25 2.21 -4.57 -13.90
N ARG A 26 3.29 -5.02 -14.55
CA ARG A 26 3.45 -4.87 -16.01
C ARG A 26 2.32 -5.57 -16.77
N LEU A 27 1.89 -6.75 -16.31
CA LEU A 27 0.81 -7.51 -16.95
C LEU A 27 -0.56 -6.92 -16.62
N LEU A 28 -0.77 -6.48 -15.39
CA LEU A 28 -1.99 -5.77 -14.97
C LEU A 28 -2.20 -4.52 -15.83
N ASP A 29 -1.20 -3.63 -15.89
CA ASP A 29 -1.29 -2.39 -16.69
C ASP A 29 -1.50 -2.67 -18.18
N LYS A 30 -0.93 -3.77 -18.70
CA LYS A 30 -1.07 -4.14 -20.11
C LYS A 30 -2.47 -4.63 -20.47
N TYR A 31 -3.18 -5.29 -19.55
CA TYR A 31 -4.38 -6.05 -19.89
C TYR A 31 -5.67 -5.58 -19.22
N LYS A 32 -5.61 -4.82 -18.11
CA LYS A 32 -6.78 -4.41 -17.31
C LYS A 32 -7.85 -3.66 -18.12
N ASP A 33 -7.44 -2.85 -19.10
CA ASP A 33 -8.37 -2.05 -19.92
C ASP A 33 -8.86 -2.80 -21.20
N ALA A 34 -8.33 -3.99 -21.47
CA ALA A 34 -8.61 -4.74 -22.70
C ALA A 34 -9.31 -6.08 -22.48
N TYR A 35 -9.26 -6.64 -21.27
CA TYR A 35 -9.80 -7.95 -20.90
C TYR A 35 -10.49 -7.87 -19.54
N CYS A 36 -11.50 -8.73 -19.32
CA CYS A 36 -12.08 -8.94 -17.99
C CYS A 36 -11.05 -9.68 -17.11
N MET A 37 -10.17 -8.92 -16.45
CA MET A 37 -9.04 -9.46 -15.70
C MET A 37 -8.68 -8.56 -14.53
N PHE A 38 -8.18 -9.19 -13.48
CA PHE A 38 -7.60 -8.53 -12.32
C PHE A 38 -6.44 -9.37 -11.78
N ASN A 39 -5.66 -8.78 -10.88
CA ASN A 39 -4.63 -9.50 -10.12
C ASN A 39 -5.00 -9.48 -8.63
N ASP A 40 -5.11 -10.65 -8.01
CA ASP A 40 -5.60 -10.76 -6.62
C ASP A 40 -4.56 -10.26 -5.61
N ASP A 41 -3.28 -10.59 -5.82
CA ASP A 41 -2.17 -10.11 -4.99
C ASP A 41 -2.14 -8.59 -4.83
N ILE A 42 -2.48 -7.85 -5.90
CA ILE A 42 -2.51 -6.38 -5.94
C ILE A 42 -3.90 -5.86 -5.55
N GLN A 43 -4.94 -6.24 -6.27
CA GLN A 43 -6.26 -5.61 -6.19
C GLN A 43 -7.15 -6.29 -5.13
N GLY A 44 -7.08 -7.62 -5.00
CA GLY A 44 -7.79 -8.37 -3.97
C GLY A 44 -7.30 -8.03 -2.57
N THR A 45 -5.97 -8.06 -2.37
CA THR A 45 -5.34 -7.62 -1.12
C THR A 45 -5.69 -6.16 -0.79
N ALA A 46 -5.64 -5.27 -1.78
CA ALA A 46 -6.03 -3.87 -1.58
C ALA A 46 -7.49 -3.74 -1.11
N ALA A 47 -8.41 -4.47 -1.74
CA ALA A 47 -9.83 -4.41 -1.41
C ALA A 47 -10.10 -4.85 0.04
N VAL A 48 -9.53 -5.99 0.48
CA VAL A 48 -9.79 -6.49 1.84
C VAL A 48 -9.16 -5.60 2.92
N VAL A 49 -7.97 -5.05 2.68
CA VAL A 49 -7.30 -4.17 3.64
C VAL A 49 -8.05 -2.84 3.78
N VAL A 50 -8.45 -2.23 2.66
CA VAL A 50 -9.23 -0.99 2.70
C VAL A 50 -10.61 -1.22 3.34
N ALA A 51 -11.24 -2.37 3.11
CA ALA A 51 -12.46 -2.74 3.84
C ALA A 51 -12.24 -2.81 5.37
N GLY A 52 -11.10 -3.34 5.81
CA GLY A 52 -10.68 -3.33 7.21
C GLY A 52 -10.51 -1.90 7.75
N LEU A 53 -9.78 -1.04 7.04
CA LEU A 53 -9.58 0.36 7.41
C LEU A 53 -10.91 1.13 7.50
N LEU A 54 -11.80 0.98 6.52
CA LEU A 54 -13.12 1.61 6.53
C LEU A 54 -14.00 1.11 7.69
N THR A 55 -13.86 -0.16 8.06
CA THR A 55 -14.54 -0.70 9.24
C THR A 55 -14.02 -0.04 10.51
N THR A 56 -12.71 0.11 10.65
CA THR A 56 -12.07 0.84 11.75
C THR A 56 -12.54 2.29 11.82
N MET A 57 -12.68 2.98 10.67
CA MET A 57 -13.16 4.37 10.61
C MET A 57 -14.55 4.54 11.25
N ARG A 58 -15.41 3.51 11.18
CA ARG A 58 -16.73 3.53 11.86
C ARG A 58 -16.62 3.47 13.38
N VAL A 59 -15.54 2.92 13.92
CA VAL A 59 -15.25 2.85 15.36
C VAL A 59 -14.63 4.18 15.82
N THR A 60 -13.59 4.65 15.13
CA THR A 60 -12.84 5.87 15.47
C THR A 60 -13.59 7.16 15.14
N LYS A 61 -14.70 7.07 14.37
CA LYS A 61 -15.52 8.21 13.92
C LYS A 61 -14.73 9.23 13.09
N LYS A 62 -13.73 8.76 12.35
CA LYS A 62 -12.87 9.55 11.47
C LYS A 62 -13.03 9.09 10.02
N LYS A 63 -12.62 9.93 9.08
CA LYS A 63 -12.53 9.58 7.65
C LYS A 63 -11.17 8.98 7.32
N LEU A 64 -11.07 8.25 6.20
CA LEU A 64 -9.78 7.72 5.77
C LEU A 64 -8.82 8.84 5.37
N CYS A 65 -9.32 9.92 4.74
CA CYS A 65 -8.53 11.09 4.34
C CYS A 65 -7.95 11.87 5.53
N GLU A 66 -8.43 11.62 6.74
CA GLU A 66 -7.85 12.18 7.98
C GLU A 66 -6.67 11.34 8.49
N GLN A 67 -6.41 10.16 7.90
CA GLN A 67 -5.41 9.23 8.38
C GLN A 67 -4.04 9.44 7.77
N ARG A 68 -2.97 9.26 8.57
CA ARG A 68 -1.61 9.02 8.08
C ARG A 68 -1.34 7.51 8.14
N ILE A 69 -0.92 6.92 7.03
CA ILE A 69 -0.74 5.47 6.92
C ILE A 69 0.72 5.17 6.61
N LEU A 70 1.35 4.34 7.44
CA LEU A 70 2.71 3.86 7.22
C LEU A 70 2.68 2.40 6.77
N PHE A 71 3.28 2.12 5.62
CA PHE A 71 3.47 0.77 5.09
C PHE A 71 4.88 0.28 5.41
N PHE A 72 4.96 -0.81 6.16
CA PHE A 72 6.21 -1.55 6.34
C PHE A 72 6.32 -2.62 5.24
N GLY A 73 7.07 -2.27 4.21
CA GLY A 73 7.21 -2.95 2.93
C GLY A 73 6.74 -2.06 1.76
N ALA A 74 7.41 -2.18 0.60
CA ALA A 74 7.00 -1.53 -0.65
C ALA A 74 6.80 -2.56 -1.79
N GLY A 75 6.33 -3.76 -1.46
CA GLY A 75 6.03 -4.81 -2.45
C GLY A 75 4.72 -4.58 -3.22
N GLY A 76 4.33 -5.55 -4.04
CA GLY A 76 3.11 -5.51 -4.86
C GLY A 76 1.85 -5.22 -4.05
N ALA A 77 1.61 -6.02 -3.01
CA ALA A 77 0.47 -5.89 -2.12
C ALA A 77 0.39 -4.49 -1.44
N ASN A 78 1.43 -4.08 -0.71
CA ASN A 78 1.44 -2.77 -0.05
C ASN A 78 1.27 -1.60 -1.03
N THR A 79 1.85 -1.71 -2.24
CA THR A 79 1.68 -0.67 -3.26
C THR A 79 0.23 -0.62 -3.75
N GLY A 80 -0.43 -1.77 -3.95
CA GLY A 80 -1.84 -1.84 -4.33
C GLY A 80 -2.76 -1.28 -3.25
N VAL A 81 -2.51 -1.61 -1.98
CA VAL A 81 -3.26 -1.05 -0.83
C VAL A 81 -3.07 0.46 -0.77
N ALA A 82 -1.85 0.97 -0.90
CA ALA A 82 -1.55 2.40 -0.90
C ALA A 82 -2.31 3.16 -2.02
N GLU A 83 -2.33 2.62 -3.24
CA GLU A 83 -3.07 3.18 -4.37
C GLU A 83 -4.59 3.18 -4.13
N MET A 84 -5.13 2.12 -3.52
CA MET A 84 -6.55 2.03 -3.18
C MET A 84 -6.93 2.99 -2.04
N CYS A 85 -6.07 3.15 -1.02
CA CYS A 85 -6.25 4.16 0.01
C CYS A 85 -6.32 5.56 -0.60
N ILE A 86 -5.43 5.89 -1.54
CA ILE A 86 -5.48 7.18 -2.23
C ILE A 86 -6.80 7.36 -2.97
N ARG A 87 -7.26 6.36 -3.74
CA ARG A 87 -8.56 6.42 -4.41
C ARG A 87 -9.69 6.70 -3.43
N GLN A 88 -9.72 6.00 -2.31
CA GLN A 88 -10.73 6.21 -1.27
C GLN A 88 -10.64 7.61 -0.64
N MET A 89 -9.43 8.13 -0.38
CA MET A 89 -9.25 9.50 0.14
C MET A 89 -9.72 10.56 -0.87
N VAL A 90 -9.49 10.33 -2.16
CA VAL A 90 -9.99 11.20 -3.24
C VAL A 90 -11.52 11.13 -3.33
N GLU A 91 -12.11 9.94 -3.23
CA GLU A 91 -13.57 9.77 -3.15
C GLU A 91 -14.19 10.50 -1.93
N GLU A 92 -13.42 10.66 -0.85
CA GLU A 92 -13.80 11.45 0.34
C GLU A 92 -13.60 12.98 0.18
N GLY A 93 -13.09 13.43 -0.97
CA GLY A 93 -12.97 14.85 -1.36
C GLY A 93 -11.56 15.45 -1.30
N MET A 94 -10.52 14.65 -1.07
CA MET A 94 -9.11 15.10 -1.06
C MET A 94 -8.53 15.16 -2.48
N SER A 95 -7.51 16.00 -2.73
CA SER A 95 -6.75 15.90 -3.99
C SER A 95 -5.85 14.65 -4.01
N GLU A 96 -5.45 14.19 -5.19
CA GLU A 96 -4.55 13.04 -5.29
C GLU A 96 -3.17 13.35 -4.66
N GLU A 97 -2.70 14.59 -4.80
CA GLU A 97 -1.45 15.07 -4.21
C GLU A 97 -1.51 15.07 -2.67
N GLU A 98 -2.59 15.62 -2.10
CA GLU A 98 -2.81 15.63 -0.65
C GLU A 98 -2.93 14.20 -0.09
N ALA A 99 -3.61 13.31 -0.82
CA ALA A 99 -3.72 11.90 -0.45
C ALA A 99 -2.36 11.20 -0.48
N CYS A 100 -1.52 11.47 -1.49
CA CYS A 100 -0.13 10.98 -1.52
C CYS A 100 0.64 11.44 -0.28
N GLU A 101 0.44 12.68 0.17
CA GLU A 101 1.12 13.23 1.35
C GLU A 101 0.81 12.44 2.64
N LYS A 102 -0.35 11.79 2.72
CA LYS A 102 -0.77 10.96 3.86
C LYS A 102 -0.19 9.54 3.88
N ILE A 103 0.39 9.07 2.77
CA ILE A 103 0.90 7.71 2.63
C ILE A 103 2.43 7.68 2.76
N PHE A 104 2.94 6.86 3.66
CA PHE A 104 4.36 6.66 3.92
C PHE A 104 4.73 5.20 3.63
N MET A 105 5.84 4.97 2.96
CA MET A 105 6.31 3.61 2.65
C MET A 105 7.75 3.42 3.15
N PHE A 106 8.02 2.25 3.69
CA PHE A 106 9.33 1.85 4.18
C PHE A 106 9.72 0.53 3.52
N ASP A 107 10.86 0.48 2.85
CA ASP A 107 11.38 -0.72 2.19
C ASP A 107 12.69 -1.20 2.82
N ILE A 108 13.38 -2.16 2.18
CA ILE A 108 14.66 -2.71 2.67
C ILE A 108 15.76 -1.65 2.81
N ASP A 109 15.62 -0.53 2.09
CA ASP A 109 16.55 0.59 2.13
C ASP A 109 16.06 1.75 3.00
N GLY A 110 14.94 1.56 3.71
CA GLY A 110 14.42 2.49 4.70
C GLY A 110 13.19 3.26 4.21
N LEU A 111 12.96 4.43 4.80
CA LEU A 111 11.88 5.33 4.38
C LEU A 111 12.05 5.72 2.90
N ILE A 112 10.96 5.74 2.13
CA ILE A 112 10.95 6.27 0.77
C ILE A 112 10.95 7.80 0.82
N THR A 113 12.08 8.41 0.47
CA THR A 113 12.31 9.86 0.52
C THR A 113 12.61 10.45 -0.86
N LYS A 114 12.54 11.77 -1.00
CA LYS A 114 12.87 12.50 -2.23
C LYS A 114 14.33 12.26 -2.67
N ASN A 115 15.26 12.11 -1.73
CA ASN A 115 16.68 11.82 -2.02
C ASN A 115 16.86 10.46 -2.72
N ARG A 116 15.95 9.51 -2.48
CA ARG A 116 16.00 8.17 -3.07
C ARG A 116 15.34 8.08 -4.45
N VAL A 117 14.64 9.12 -4.93
CA VAL A 117 13.90 9.11 -6.22
C VAL A 117 14.67 8.54 -7.42
N PRO A 118 16.00 8.77 -7.59
CA PRO A 118 16.75 8.18 -8.69
C PRO A 118 16.78 6.64 -8.70
N SER A 119 16.69 5.99 -7.54
CA SER A 119 16.74 4.52 -7.41
C SER A 119 15.36 3.86 -7.23
N LEU A 120 14.29 4.65 -7.07
CA LEU A 120 12.93 4.14 -6.87
C LEU A 120 12.28 3.67 -8.17
N MET A 121 11.47 2.62 -8.05
CA MET A 121 10.54 2.22 -9.11
C MET A 121 9.58 3.39 -9.44
N PRO A 122 9.19 3.60 -10.71
CA PRO A 122 8.34 4.74 -11.11
C PRO A 122 7.08 4.91 -10.26
N ARG A 123 6.40 3.79 -9.93
CA ARG A 123 5.17 3.76 -9.14
C ARG A 123 5.37 4.21 -7.68
N HIS A 124 6.60 4.14 -7.15
CA HIS A 124 6.93 4.56 -5.79
C HIS A 124 7.33 6.02 -5.65
N LYS A 125 7.70 6.68 -6.75
CA LYS A 125 8.19 8.08 -6.73
C LYS A 125 7.15 9.04 -6.16
N ARG A 126 5.86 8.78 -6.37
CA ARG A 126 4.74 9.57 -5.83
C ARG A 126 4.60 9.49 -4.29
N PHE A 127 5.20 8.50 -3.66
CA PHE A 127 5.18 8.33 -2.20
C PHE A 127 6.43 8.87 -1.51
N ALA A 128 7.37 9.45 -2.27
CA ALA A 128 8.63 9.96 -1.76
C ALA A 128 8.45 11.19 -0.88
N LYS A 129 8.93 11.11 0.37
CA LYS A 129 8.78 12.17 1.38
C LYS A 129 9.96 13.11 1.47
N ASP A 130 9.64 14.36 1.79
CA ASP A 130 10.63 15.37 2.16
C ASP A 130 11.00 15.23 3.64
N LEU A 131 11.60 14.09 3.97
CA LEU A 131 12.00 13.72 5.32
C LEU A 131 13.42 13.16 5.30
N PRO A 132 14.15 13.19 6.43
CA PRO A 132 15.48 12.60 6.52
C PRO A 132 15.49 11.11 6.17
N ASP A 133 16.52 10.67 5.46
CA ASP A 133 16.74 9.26 5.18
C ASP A 133 16.99 8.51 6.48
N THR A 134 16.29 7.40 6.68
CA THR A 134 16.48 6.54 7.84
C THR A 134 16.10 5.09 7.51
N LYS A 135 16.92 4.16 7.99
CA LYS A 135 16.63 2.71 8.01
C LYS A 135 16.05 2.24 9.35
N ASN A 136 15.74 3.16 10.26
CA ASN A 136 15.15 2.84 11.55
C ASN A 136 13.63 3.08 11.50
N LEU A 137 12.85 2.00 11.47
CA LEU A 137 11.39 2.07 11.44
C LEU A 137 10.81 2.81 12.65
N TYR A 138 11.41 2.64 13.84
CA TYR A 138 10.94 3.30 15.05
C TYR A 138 11.08 4.83 14.98
N GLU A 139 12.17 5.32 14.39
CA GLU A 139 12.35 6.76 14.14
C GLU A 139 11.31 7.30 13.15
N VAL A 140 10.97 6.52 12.12
CA VAL A 140 9.89 6.88 11.18
C VAL A 140 8.56 6.98 11.92
N VAL A 141 8.23 6.01 12.78
CA VAL A 141 6.97 6.06 13.52
C VAL A 141 6.92 7.27 14.46
N LYS A 142 8.02 7.59 15.15
CA LYS A 142 8.10 8.80 15.99
C LYS A 142 7.90 10.09 15.20
N MET A 143 8.50 10.17 14.02
CA MET A 143 8.48 11.34 13.16
C MET A 143 7.12 11.54 12.48
N VAL A 144 6.58 10.46 11.90
CA VAL A 144 5.33 10.48 11.11
C VAL A 144 4.09 10.44 12.00
N ARG A 145 4.18 9.77 13.16
CA ARG A 145 3.04 9.48 14.04
C ARG A 145 1.84 8.93 13.24
N PRO A 146 2.00 7.83 12.49
CA PRO A 146 0.93 7.26 11.69
C PRO A 146 -0.25 6.83 12.59
N HIS A 147 -1.46 6.89 12.05
CA HIS A 147 -2.65 6.36 12.71
C HIS A 147 -2.86 4.86 12.39
N ALA A 148 -2.28 4.40 11.28
CA ALA A 148 -2.26 2.99 10.90
C ALA A 148 -0.85 2.57 10.43
N LEU A 149 -0.41 1.39 10.89
CA LEU A 149 0.80 0.71 10.43
C LEU A 149 0.39 -0.59 9.76
N ILE A 150 0.73 -0.77 8.48
CA ILE A 150 0.37 -1.93 7.66
C ILE A 150 1.64 -2.67 7.26
N GLY A 151 1.75 -3.95 7.65
CA GLY A 151 2.95 -4.76 7.41
C GLY A 151 2.67 -5.98 6.54
N MET A 152 3.24 -6.03 5.33
CA MET A 152 3.14 -7.19 4.43
C MET A 152 4.52 -7.56 3.92
N LEU A 153 5.17 -8.48 4.64
CA LEU A 153 6.55 -8.89 4.37
C LEU A 153 6.63 -10.40 4.15
N LYS A 154 7.41 -10.81 3.15
CA LYS A 154 7.67 -12.23 2.85
C LYS A 154 8.54 -12.93 3.90
N HIS A 155 9.17 -12.19 4.83
CA HIS A 155 10.01 -12.76 5.88
C HIS A 155 9.52 -12.35 7.27
N PHE A 156 8.94 -13.33 7.97
CA PHE A 156 8.26 -13.23 9.27
C PHE A 156 9.17 -12.90 10.48
N GLY A 157 10.43 -12.51 10.27
CA GLY A 157 11.45 -12.39 11.33
C GLY A 157 11.99 -10.99 11.61
N GLN A 158 11.53 -9.94 10.92
CA GLN A 158 12.07 -8.58 11.14
C GLN A 158 11.37 -7.78 12.25
N CYS A 159 10.23 -8.24 12.76
CA CYS A 159 9.60 -7.65 13.96
C CYS A 159 10.06 -8.29 15.27
N ASP A 160 10.73 -9.45 15.24
CA ASP A 160 11.08 -10.16 16.47
C ASP A 160 12.54 -9.94 16.89
N SER A 161 12.69 -9.70 18.20
CA SER A 161 13.92 -9.63 19.02
C SER A 161 14.58 -8.27 19.30
N GLY A 162 13.98 -7.14 18.90
CA GLY A 162 14.44 -5.81 19.35
C GLY A 162 13.47 -4.65 19.13
N HIS A 163 12.51 -4.82 18.22
CA HIS A 163 11.42 -3.87 17.98
C HIS A 163 10.19 -4.34 18.76
N GLN A 164 10.21 -4.17 20.07
CA GLN A 164 9.01 -4.34 20.87
C GLN A 164 7.94 -3.36 20.36
N MET A 165 7.02 -3.87 19.54
CA MET A 165 5.77 -3.23 19.09
C MET A 165 4.82 -2.91 20.27
N SER A 166 5.24 -3.15 21.51
CA SER A 166 4.49 -2.91 22.74
C SER A 166 4.44 -1.44 23.18
N SER A 167 5.08 -0.51 22.47
CA SER A 167 5.16 0.92 22.87
C SER A 167 4.47 1.92 21.93
N PHE A 168 3.65 1.46 20.98
CA PHE A 168 2.85 2.35 20.14
C PHE A 168 1.59 2.86 20.85
N SER A 169 1.76 3.56 21.97
CA SER A 169 0.70 4.27 22.69
C SER A 169 0.68 5.76 22.30
N TYR A 170 0.54 6.08 21.01
CA TYR A 170 0.56 7.47 20.54
C TYR A 170 -0.79 8.00 20.05
N SER A 171 -1.78 7.12 19.89
CA SER A 171 -3.18 7.50 19.77
C SER A 171 -4.04 6.39 20.36
N ASP A 172 -5.04 6.75 21.15
CA ASP A 172 -6.04 5.80 21.68
C ASP A 172 -6.83 5.07 20.56
N ASP A 173 -6.64 5.48 19.29
CA ASP A 173 -7.27 4.96 18.08
C ASP A 173 -6.30 4.21 17.12
N ALA A 174 -5.06 3.96 17.51
CA ALA A 174 -4.07 3.34 16.60
C ALA A 174 -4.54 1.95 16.18
N SER A 175 -4.69 1.72 14.87
CA SER A 175 -5.18 0.45 14.34
C SER A 175 -4.06 -0.27 13.61
N PHE A 176 -3.77 -1.49 14.06
CA PHE A 176 -2.84 -2.40 13.41
C PHE A 176 -3.62 -3.33 12.48
N VAL A 177 -3.23 -3.34 11.20
CA VAL A 177 -3.80 -4.22 10.16
C VAL A 177 -2.65 -4.96 9.48
#